data_AF-A0A842XFR7-F1
#
_entry.id   AF-A0A842XFR7-F1
#
_cell.length_a   1.000
_cell.length_b   1.000
_cell.length_c   1.000
_cell.angle_alpha   90.00
_cell.angle_beta   90.00
_cell.angle_gamma   90.00
#
_symmetry.space_group_name_H-M   'P 1'
#
loop_
_entity.id
_entity.type
_entity.pdbx_description
1 polymer ?
#
loop_
_entity_poly.entity_id
_entity_poly.type
_entity_poly.pdbx_seq_one_letter_code
_entity_poly.pdbx_strand_id
1 'polypeptide(L)'
;MKPIRLLLLIALLISAVCLPIVYVHYKIKNEASEEDFFFGVSFGLNTTSEAKLLIDKVKGYTNLFVINSWEISTNETALNEICEYAVNAKMHFIVFFDFISHIIYPWHLTWLDTATERWGSNFLGVYLYDEPGGRQIDWGQWDDGEWTARVFADVSDYSDAANRFVTSIPSSWSVQDLKNRGIPVFTSDYALYWFDYLAGYDAIFVEFGWNHSRVQHIALGRGAANVQDKDWGAIIVWTYNNPPYLASGTQILQD
;
A
#
# COMPACT_ATOMS: atom_id res chain seq x y z
N MET A 1 -53.36 -31.99 -27.76
CA MET A 1 -52.89 -31.77 -26.37
C MET A 1 -51.47 -32.26 -26.08
N LYS A 2 -51.01 -33.41 -26.62
CA LYS A 2 -49.63 -33.92 -26.42
C LYS A 2 -48.48 -33.02 -26.96
N PRO A 3 -48.56 -32.41 -28.16
CA PRO A 3 -47.44 -31.61 -28.68
C PRO A 3 -47.26 -30.28 -27.94
N ILE A 4 -48.36 -29.67 -27.48
CA ILE A 4 -48.32 -28.42 -26.70
C ILE A 4 -47.64 -28.65 -25.33
N ARG A 5 -47.92 -29.79 -24.67
CA ARG A 5 -47.25 -30.15 -23.42
C ARG A 5 -45.76 -30.41 -23.60
N LEU A 6 -45.37 -31.02 -24.72
CA LEU A 6 -43.95 -31.24 -25.05
C LEU A 6 -43.21 -29.92 -25.28
N LEU A 7 -43.81 -28.99 -26.04
CA LEU A 7 -43.24 -27.66 -26.26
C LEU A 7 -43.09 -26.86 -24.97
N LEU A 8 -44.09 -26.93 -24.07
CA LEU A 8 -44.02 -26.28 -22.75
C LEU A 8 -42.93 -26.89 -21.87
N LEU A 9 -42.75 -28.21 -21.90
CA LEU A 9 -41.69 -28.89 -21.15
C LEU A 9 -40.30 -28.51 -21.67
N ILE A 10 -40.14 -28.41 -23.00
CA ILE A 10 -38.89 -27.97 -23.64
C ILE A 10 -38.58 -26.52 -23.26
N ALA A 11 -39.56 -25.62 -23.33
CA ALA A 11 -39.39 -24.23 -22.93
C ALA A 11 -39.02 -24.09 -21.45
N LEU A 12 -39.64 -24.90 -20.57
CA LEU A 12 -39.32 -24.92 -19.14
C LEU A 12 -37.89 -25.42 -18.89
N LEU A 13 -37.46 -26.48 -19.58
CA LEU A 13 -36.10 -27.03 -19.47
C LEU A 13 -35.05 -26.04 -19.97
N ILE A 14 -35.30 -25.38 -21.11
CA ILE A 14 -34.40 -24.34 -21.64
C ILE A 14 -34.30 -23.19 -20.64
N SER A 15 -35.44 -22.72 -20.11
CA SER A 15 -35.47 -21.66 -19.10
C SER A 15 -34.70 -22.04 -17.82
N ALA A 16 -34.91 -23.25 -17.32
CA ALA A 16 -34.23 -23.76 -16.11
C ALA A 16 -32.71 -23.88 -16.27
N VAL A 17 -32.20 -24.04 -17.49
CA VAL A 17 -30.76 -24.10 -17.78
C VAL A 17 -30.19 -22.73 -18.12
N CYS A 18 -30.89 -21.93 -18.93
CA CYS A 18 -30.39 -20.63 -19.39
C CYS A 18 -30.46 -19.55 -18.30
N LEU A 19 -31.49 -19.54 -17.46
CA LEU A 19 -31.63 -18.50 -16.42
C LEU A 19 -30.50 -18.52 -15.38
N PRO A 20 -30.06 -19.69 -14.85
CA PRO A 20 -28.90 -19.73 -13.96
C PRO A 20 -27.60 -19.30 -14.64
N ILE A 21 -27.39 -19.67 -15.90
CA ILE A 21 -26.18 -19.28 -16.66
C ILE A 21 -26.15 -17.77 -16.86
N VAL A 22 -27.27 -17.17 -17.25
CA VAL A 22 -27.39 -15.71 -17.41
C VAL A 22 -27.23 -15.01 -16.07
N TYR A 23 -27.84 -15.54 -15.00
CA TYR A 23 -27.71 -14.99 -13.65
C TYR A 23 -26.25 -15.02 -13.17
N VAL A 24 -25.55 -16.15 -13.33
CA VAL A 24 -24.14 -16.29 -12.98
C VAL A 24 -23.27 -15.36 -13.85
N HIS A 25 -23.53 -15.27 -15.16
CA HIS A 25 -22.79 -14.37 -16.04
C HIS A 25 -22.95 -12.90 -15.64
N TYR A 26 -24.17 -12.45 -15.32
CA TYR A 26 -24.40 -11.07 -14.87
C TYR A 26 -23.89 -10.80 -13.46
N LYS A 27 -23.96 -11.78 -12.55
CA LYS A 27 -23.41 -11.66 -11.20
C LYS A 27 -21.88 -11.57 -11.24
N ILE A 28 -21.20 -12.46 -11.98
CA ILE A 28 -19.74 -12.44 -12.14
C ILE A 28 -19.28 -11.16 -12.85
N LYS A 29 -20.01 -10.69 -13.87
CA LYS A 29 -19.65 -9.46 -14.58
C LYS A 29 -19.80 -8.20 -13.71
N ASN A 30 -20.69 -8.22 -12.72
CA ASN A 30 -20.86 -7.12 -11.77
C ASN A 30 -19.98 -7.25 -10.52
N GLU A 31 -19.46 -8.44 -10.22
CA GLU A 31 -18.50 -8.71 -9.13
C GLU A 31 -17.03 -8.62 -9.58
N ALA A 32 -16.76 -8.60 -10.88
CA ALA A 32 -15.52 -8.02 -11.40
C ALA A 32 -15.61 -6.51 -11.20
N SER A 33 -15.39 -6.04 -9.97
CA SER A 33 -14.87 -4.68 -9.78
C SER A 33 -13.66 -4.59 -10.70
N GLU A 34 -13.60 -3.59 -11.57
CA GLU A 34 -12.30 -3.20 -12.10
C GLU A 34 -11.40 -3.06 -10.87
N GLU A 35 -10.39 -3.94 -10.73
CA GLU A 35 -9.39 -3.75 -9.69
C GLU A 35 -8.86 -2.34 -9.89
N ASP A 36 -9.00 -1.49 -8.87
CA ASP A 36 -8.53 -0.12 -8.92
C ASP A 36 -7.00 -0.15 -9.04
N PHE A 37 -6.49 -0.10 -10.27
CA PHE A 37 -5.06 -0.05 -10.52
C PHE A 37 -4.54 1.34 -10.18
N PHE A 38 -3.74 1.43 -9.11
CA PHE A 38 -3.11 2.67 -8.68
C PHE A 38 -1.72 2.83 -9.30
N PHE A 39 -1.52 3.94 -10.00
CA PHE A 39 -0.27 4.34 -10.61
C PHE A 39 0.02 5.81 -10.30
N GLY A 40 1.22 6.08 -9.80
CA GLY A 40 1.49 7.32 -9.11
C GLY A 40 2.94 7.71 -8.96
N VAL A 41 3.13 8.76 -8.17
CA VAL A 41 4.45 9.24 -7.75
C VAL A 41 4.49 9.34 -6.24
N SER A 42 5.69 9.15 -5.69
CA SER A 42 5.99 9.43 -4.30
C SER A 42 6.65 10.80 -4.18
N PHE A 43 6.17 11.61 -3.24
CA PHE A 43 6.65 12.97 -2.98
C PHE A 43 7.46 12.99 -1.68
N GLY A 44 8.78 13.12 -1.81
CA GLY A 44 9.71 13.23 -0.68
C GLY A 44 10.43 14.57 -0.56
N LEU A 45 9.82 15.66 -1.05
CA LEU A 45 10.32 17.02 -0.81
C LEU A 45 9.56 17.66 0.35
N ASN A 46 9.80 18.95 0.63
CA ASN A 46 9.55 19.51 1.96
C ASN A 46 8.44 20.58 2.00
N THR A 47 7.86 20.97 0.85
CA THR A 47 6.89 22.07 0.81
C THR A 47 5.60 21.74 0.06
N THR A 48 4.51 22.41 0.46
CA THR A 48 3.20 22.29 -0.22
C THR A 48 3.27 22.79 -1.66
N SER A 49 4.05 23.83 -1.94
CA SER A 49 4.27 24.35 -3.30
C SER A 49 4.90 23.32 -4.23
N GLU A 50 5.91 22.59 -3.76
CA GLU A 50 6.56 21.53 -4.54
C GLU A 50 5.61 20.35 -4.77
N ALA A 51 4.84 19.96 -3.75
CA ALA A 51 3.84 18.90 -3.87
C ALA A 51 2.78 19.25 -4.93
N LYS A 52 2.23 20.48 -4.87
CA LYS A 52 1.25 20.96 -5.85
C LYS A 52 1.81 21.00 -7.27
N LEU A 53 3.05 21.48 -7.44
CA LEU A 53 3.72 21.49 -8.73
C LEU A 53 3.87 20.08 -9.29
N LEU A 54 4.23 19.10 -8.44
CA LEU A 54 4.33 17.71 -8.85
C LEU A 54 2.97 17.15 -9.24
N ILE A 55 1.93 17.36 -8.42
CA ILE A 55 0.54 16.96 -8.73
C ILE A 55 0.10 17.54 -10.07
N ASP A 56 0.29 18.84 -10.31
CA ASP A 56 -0.07 19.48 -11.58
C ASP A 56 0.64 18.86 -12.78
N LYS A 57 1.90 18.43 -12.59
CA LYS A 57 2.70 17.78 -13.63
C LYS A 57 2.23 16.35 -13.94
N VAL A 58 1.67 15.62 -12.98
CA VAL A 58 1.40 14.17 -13.11
C VAL A 58 -0.08 13.81 -13.24
N LYS A 59 -1.00 14.64 -12.73
CA LYS A 59 -2.45 14.36 -12.65
C LYS A 59 -3.15 14.03 -13.97
N GLY A 60 -2.50 14.29 -15.11
CA GLY A 60 -3.01 13.92 -16.43
C GLY A 60 -2.76 12.46 -16.82
N TYR A 61 -1.88 11.75 -16.12
CA TYR A 61 -1.48 10.37 -16.44
C TYR A 61 -1.21 9.49 -15.21
N THR A 62 -1.47 9.99 -14.01
CA THR A 62 -1.43 9.21 -12.76
C THR A 62 -2.72 9.40 -11.96
N ASN A 63 -3.03 8.45 -11.08
CA ASN A 63 -4.17 8.50 -10.18
C ASN A 63 -3.79 8.33 -8.70
N LEU A 64 -2.50 8.10 -8.39
CA LEU A 64 -2.00 7.96 -7.01
C LEU A 64 -0.92 9.00 -6.70
N PHE A 65 -0.96 9.56 -5.49
CA PHE A 65 0.06 10.44 -4.93
C PHE A 65 0.44 10.00 -3.51
N VAL A 66 1.65 9.49 -3.33
CA VAL A 66 2.16 9.11 -2.00
C VAL A 66 2.87 10.31 -1.39
N ILE A 67 2.40 10.79 -0.25
CA ILE A 67 3.00 11.91 0.49
C ILE A 67 4.07 11.32 1.42
N ASN A 68 5.28 11.12 0.89
CA ASN A 68 6.39 10.45 1.56
C ASN A 68 7.43 11.41 2.13
N SER A 69 7.00 12.31 3.03
CA SER A 69 7.86 13.38 3.55
C SER A 69 7.68 13.56 5.04
N TRP A 70 8.79 13.54 5.77
CA TRP A 70 8.82 13.80 7.21
C TRP A 70 8.40 15.24 7.55
N GLU A 71 8.90 16.22 6.79
CA GLU A 71 8.58 17.64 6.98
C GLU A 71 7.09 17.91 6.79
N ILE A 72 6.45 17.17 5.88
CA ILE A 72 5.01 17.27 5.67
C ILE A 72 4.22 16.51 6.74
N SER A 73 4.60 15.27 7.07
CA SER A 73 3.85 14.42 8.00
C SER A 73 3.83 14.96 9.43
N THR A 74 4.81 15.80 9.79
CA THR A 74 4.88 16.46 11.10
C THR A 74 4.21 17.83 11.14
N ASN A 75 3.58 18.27 10.04
CA ASN A 75 2.90 19.57 9.91
C ASN A 75 1.46 19.41 9.42
N GLU A 76 0.49 19.44 10.35
CA GLU A 76 -0.94 19.23 10.07
C GLU A 76 -1.49 20.12 8.95
N THR A 77 -1.10 21.40 8.94
CA THR A 77 -1.62 22.35 7.95
C THR A 77 -1.09 22.01 6.56
N ALA A 78 0.21 21.71 6.44
CA ALA A 78 0.83 21.35 5.19
C ALA A 78 0.30 20.02 4.64
N LEU A 79 0.16 19.00 5.51
CA LEU A 79 -0.40 17.70 5.14
C LEU A 79 -1.84 17.85 4.61
N ASN A 80 -2.70 18.55 5.36
CA ASN A 80 -4.08 18.80 4.96
C ASN A 80 -4.18 19.52 3.61
N GLU A 81 -3.36 20.54 3.40
CA GLU A 81 -3.33 21.32 2.17
C GLU A 81 -2.96 20.46 0.95
N ILE A 82 -2.01 19.52 1.11
CA ILE A 82 -1.61 18.61 0.04
C ILE A 82 -2.69 17.56 -0.21
N CYS A 83 -3.26 16.95 0.84
CA CYS A 83 -4.36 15.97 0.70
C CYS A 83 -5.55 16.59 -0.03
N GLU A 84 -5.98 17.79 0.37
CA GLU A 84 -7.06 18.52 -0.32
C GLU A 84 -6.73 18.79 -1.78
N TYR A 85 -5.49 19.16 -2.07
CA TYR A 85 -5.08 19.44 -3.44
C TYR A 85 -5.06 18.17 -4.31
N ALA A 86 -4.59 17.04 -3.77
CA ALA A 86 -4.61 15.74 -4.44
C ALA A 86 -6.05 15.29 -4.77
N VAL A 87 -6.98 15.42 -3.81
CA VAL A 87 -8.40 15.11 -4.02
C VAL A 87 -9.02 16.02 -5.07
N ASN A 88 -8.76 17.33 -5.03
CA ASN A 88 -9.23 18.27 -6.04
C ASN A 88 -8.66 17.97 -7.44
N ALA A 89 -7.46 17.38 -7.51
CA ALA A 89 -6.84 16.86 -8.72
C ALA A 89 -7.37 15.47 -9.15
N LYS A 90 -8.36 14.92 -8.44
CA LYS A 90 -8.95 13.58 -8.64
C LYS A 90 -7.95 12.44 -8.47
N MET A 91 -6.99 12.62 -7.56
CA MET A 91 -6.00 11.59 -7.21
C MET A 91 -6.37 10.93 -5.89
N HIS A 92 -6.03 9.66 -5.76
CA HIS A 92 -5.93 8.96 -4.49
C HIS A 92 -4.59 9.26 -3.84
N PHE A 93 -4.51 9.10 -2.52
CA PHE A 93 -3.29 9.37 -1.78
C PHE A 93 -3.05 8.42 -0.61
N ILE A 94 -1.78 8.25 -0.30
CA ILE A 94 -1.26 7.53 0.87
C ILE A 94 -0.38 8.53 1.63
N VAL A 95 -0.43 8.51 2.96
CA VAL A 95 0.38 9.41 3.81
C VAL A 95 1.46 8.63 4.53
N PHE A 96 2.71 9.10 4.45
CA PHE A 96 3.80 8.57 5.25
C PHE A 96 3.73 9.04 6.69
N PHE A 97 3.88 8.11 7.62
CA PHE A 97 4.23 8.39 9.01
C PHE A 97 5.37 7.47 9.43
N ASP A 98 6.45 8.05 9.93
CA ASP A 98 7.50 7.27 10.60
C ASP A 98 7.03 6.80 11.97
N PHE A 99 6.08 7.50 12.59
CA PHE A 99 5.32 7.04 13.75
C PHE A 99 4.04 7.87 13.91
N ILE A 100 3.07 7.31 14.63
CA ILE A 100 1.86 8.00 15.07
C ILE A 100 2.11 8.50 16.51
N SER A 101 2.16 9.83 16.65
CA SER A 101 2.48 10.46 17.92
C SER A 101 1.25 10.70 18.78
N HIS A 102 1.33 10.32 20.05
CA HIS A 102 0.35 10.69 21.08
C HIS A 102 0.73 11.98 21.82
N ILE A 103 1.98 12.43 21.71
CA ILE A 103 2.55 13.48 22.57
C ILE A 103 3.09 14.68 21.77
N ILE A 104 4.00 14.44 20.82
CA ILE A 104 4.69 15.49 20.06
C ILE A 104 3.76 16.09 19.00
N TYR A 105 3.08 15.22 18.25
CA TYR A 105 2.07 15.55 17.24
C TYR A 105 0.72 14.93 17.60
N PRO A 106 0.08 15.37 18.71
CA PRO A 106 -1.14 14.74 19.22
C PRO A 106 -2.31 14.83 18.23
N TRP A 107 -2.23 15.72 17.25
CA TRP A 107 -3.19 15.84 16.16
C TRP A 107 -3.21 14.60 15.24
N HIS A 108 -2.18 13.75 15.22
CA HIS A 108 -2.17 12.54 14.38
C HIS A 108 -3.39 11.65 14.65
N LEU A 109 -3.76 11.47 15.91
CA LEU A 109 -4.90 10.60 16.26
C LEU A 109 -6.22 11.17 15.74
N THR A 110 -6.49 12.44 16.01
CA THR A 110 -7.69 13.12 15.51
C THR A 110 -7.72 13.19 13.99
N TRP A 111 -6.56 13.36 13.36
CA TRP A 111 -6.43 13.34 11.91
C TRP A 111 -6.81 11.98 11.33
N LEU A 112 -6.30 10.89 11.91
CA LEU A 112 -6.68 9.53 11.51
C LEU A 112 -8.15 9.23 11.79
N ASP A 113 -8.72 9.74 12.88
CA ASP A 113 -10.14 9.59 13.20
C ASP A 113 -11.05 10.24 12.15
N THR A 114 -10.58 11.28 11.48
CA THR A 114 -11.39 12.11 10.57
C THR A 114 -11.02 11.96 9.09
N ALA A 115 -9.88 11.36 8.76
CA ALA A 115 -9.36 11.28 7.40
C ALA A 115 -10.32 10.59 6.42
N THR A 116 -10.88 9.44 6.81
CA THR A 116 -11.84 8.70 5.99
C THR A 116 -13.14 9.48 5.77
N GLU A 117 -13.62 10.20 6.78
CA GLU A 117 -14.81 11.05 6.62
C GLU A 117 -14.52 12.24 5.70
N ARG A 118 -13.32 12.84 5.84
CA ARG A 118 -12.93 14.05 5.11
C ARG A 118 -12.65 13.80 3.63
N TRP A 119 -11.97 12.71 3.30
CA TRP A 119 -11.50 12.44 1.93
C TRP A 119 -12.08 11.17 1.31
N GLY A 120 -12.88 10.41 2.04
CA GLY A 120 -13.56 9.22 1.53
C GLY A 120 -12.58 8.22 0.91
N SER A 121 -12.97 7.65 -0.23
CA SER A 121 -12.17 6.66 -0.96
C SER A 121 -10.90 7.22 -1.61
N ASN A 122 -10.68 8.54 -1.61
CA ASN A 122 -9.41 9.11 -2.09
C ASN A 122 -8.27 8.87 -1.08
N PHE A 123 -8.57 8.75 0.22
CA PHE A 123 -7.56 8.35 1.21
C PHE A 123 -7.44 6.83 1.24
N LEU A 124 -6.30 6.30 0.81
CA LEU A 124 -6.07 4.85 0.74
C LEU A 124 -5.52 4.27 2.05
N GLY A 125 -4.81 5.08 2.84
CA GLY A 125 -4.25 4.68 4.12
C GLY A 125 -2.89 5.28 4.39
N VAL A 126 -2.12 4.60 5.24
CA VAL A 126 -0.85 5.12 5.78
C VAL A 126 0.30 4.23 5.36
N TYR A 127 1.32 4.84 4.75
CA TYR A 127 2.65 4.24 4.67
C TYR A 127 3.29 4.38 6.04
N LEU A 128 3.46 3.29 6.78
CA LEU A 128 3.97 3.29 8.16
C LEU A 128 5.32 2.58 8.25
N TYR A 129 6.31 3.29 8.79
CA TYR A 129 7.71 2.87 8.89
C TYR A 129 8.37 2.69 7.51
N ASP A 130 9.54 3.29 7.37
CA ASP A 130 10.34 3.18 6.16
C ASP A 130 11.15 1.88 6.17
N GLU A 131 10.87 0.99 5.21
CA GLU A 131 11.63 -0.24 4.92
C GLU A 131 11.95 -1.10 6.15
N PRO A 132 10.97 -1.49 6.98
CA PRO A 132 11.22 -2.24 8.21
C PRO A 132 11.99 -3.55 7.96
N GLY A 133 11.65 -4.28 6.89
CA GLY A 133 12.32 -5.53 6.51
C GLY A 133 13.76 -5.30 6.07
N GLY A 134 14.01 -4.26 5.27
CA GLY A 134 15.34 -3.83 4.85
C GLY A 134 16.20 -3.40 6.04
N ARG A 135 15.68 -2.49 6.89
CA ARG A 135 16.35 -2.02 8.11
C ARG A 135 16.70 -3.18 9.05
N GLN A 136 15.84 -4.18 9.17
CA GLN A 136 16.13 -5.37 9.95
C GLN A 136 17.36 -6.14 9.44
N ILE A 137 17.55 -6.20 8.12
CA ILE A 137 18.73 -6.84 7.50
C ILE A 137 19.97 -5.97 7.66
N ASP A 138 19.84 -4.66 7.46
CA ASP A 138 20.98 -3.74 7.47
C ASP A 138 21.51 -3.49 8.88
N TRP A 139 20.61 -3.28 9.86
CA TRP A 139 20.95 -2.76 11.19
C TRP A 139 20.61 -3.74 12.32
N GLY A 140 19.98 -4.88 12.01
CA GLY A 140 19.57 -5.87 13.02
C GLY A 140 18.32 -5.46 13.80
N GLN A 141 17.64 -4.38 13.40
CA GLN A 141 16.39 -3.89 13.99
C GLN A 141 15.60 -3.10 12.93
N TRP A 142 14.26 -3.17 12.97
CA TRP A 142 13.40 -2.54 11.97
C TRP A 142 13.17 -1.03 12.14
N ASP A 143 13.59 -0.48 13.28
CA ASP A 143 13.42 0.93 13.66
C ASP A 143 14.60 1.37 14.53
N ASP A 144 14.96 2.66 14.52
CA ASP A 144 16.11 3.23 15.24
C ASP A 144 15.78 3.64 16.69
N GLY A 145 14.54 3.44 17.12
CA GLY A 145 14.08 3.69 18.47
C GLY A 145 14.73 2.79 19.52
N GLU A 146 14.96 3.37 20.71
CA GLU A 146 15.56 2.67 21.85
C GLU A 146 14.74 1.44 22.30
N TRP A 147 13.41 1.48 22.12
CA TRP A 147 12.57 0.33 22.40
C TRP A 147 12.87 -0.83 21.46
N THR A 148 12.98 -0.57 20.16
CA THR A 148 13.30 -1.59 19.15
C THR A 148 14.68 -2.17 19.39
N ALA A 149 15.68 -1.33 19.71
CA ALA A 149 17.01 -1.79 20.09
C ALA A 149 17.00 -2.75 21.29
N ARG A 150 16.15 -2.50 22.30
CA ARG A 150 15.96 -3.43 23.42
C ARG A 150 15.25 -4.71 23.02
N VAL A 151 14.26 -4.63 22.13
CA VAL A 151 13.56 -5.81 21.61
C VAL A 151 14.52 -6.74 20.89
N PHE A 152 15.48 -6.22 20.14
CA PHE A 152 16.48 -7.01 19.42
C PHE A 152 17.80 -7.17 20.18
N ALA A 153 17.85 -6.80 21.46
CA ALA A 153 18.98 -7.13 22.31
C ALA A 153 19.05 -8.65 22.53
N ASP A 154 20.25 -9.22 22.42
CA ASP A 154 20.51 -10.64 22.69
C ASP A 154 19.67 -11.61 21.84
N VAL A 155 19.47 -11.30 20.54
CA VAL A 155 18.91 -12.26 19.59
C VAL A 155 19.78 -13.51 19.55
N SER A 156 19.15 -14.66 19.77
CA SER A 156 19.85 -15.94 19.91
C SER A 156 20.02 -16.70 18.60
N ASP A 157 19.02 -16.65 17.72
CA ASP A 157 19.03 -17.27 16.40
C ASP A 157 18.03 -16.60 15.43
N TYR A 158 17.94 -17.11 14.19
CA TYR A 158 17.03 -16.58 13.17
C TYR A 158 15.54 -16.75 13.50
N SER A 159 15.17 -17.78 14.25
CA SER A 159 13.77 -17.99 14.65
C SER A 159 13.37 -16.96 15.71
N ASP A 160 14.25 -16.68 16.67
CA ASP A 160 14.10 -15.62 17.65
C ASP A 160 14.01 -14.24 16.98
N ALA A 161 14.90 -13.94 16.03
CA ALA A 161 14.87 -12.70 15.25
C ALA A 161 13.54 -12.54 14.49
N ALA A 162 13.11 -13.57 13.77
CA ALA A 162 11.86 -13.56 13.01
C ALA A 162 10.65 -13.37 13.94
N ASN A 163 10.60 -14.09 15.06
CA ASN A 163 9.53 -13.95 16.04
C ASN A 163 9.47 -12.54 16.63
N ARG A 164 10.62 -11.95 16.98
CA ARG A 164 10.68 -10.57 17.49
C ARG A 164 10.22 -9.58 16.42
N PHE A 165 10.62 -9.75 15.16
CA PHE A 165 10.17 -8.90 14.06
C PHE A 165 8.66 -8.93 13.89
N VAL A 166 8.08 -10.12 13.68
CA VAL A 166 6.63 -10.26 13.41
C VAL A 166 5.74 -9.96 14.61
N THR A 167 6.29 -9.85 15.83
CA THR A 167 5.53 -9.50 17.04
C THR A 167 5.71 -8.04 17.45
N SER A 168 6.89 -7.46 17.25
CA SER A 168 7.20 -6.10 17.71
C SER A 168 6.55 -5.02 16.87
N ILE A 169 6.61 -5.10 15.53
CA ILE A 169 5.93 -4.17 14.64
C ILE A 169 4.42 -4.08 14.96
N PRO A 170 3.65 -5.18 14.99
CA PRO A 170 2.23 -5.08 15.31
C PRO A 170 1.96 -4.68 16.76
N SER A 171 2.91 -4.82 17.67
CA SER A 171 2.76 -4.36 19.06
C SER A 171 3.01 -2.87 19.23
N SER A 172 3.50 -2.17 18.20
CA SER A 172 3.72 -0.73 18.25
C SER A 172 2.39 0.02 18.36
N TRP A 173 2.40 1.16 19.05
CA TRP A 173 1.19 1.98 19.16
C TRP A 173 0.68 2.43 17.79
N SER A 174 1.57 2.75 16.86
CA SER A 174 1.18 3.22 15.54
C SER A 174 0.43 2.15 14.73
N VAL A 175 0.89 0.90 14.73
CA VAL A 175 0.15 -0.19 14.05
C VAL A 175 -1.18 -0.45 14.75
N GLN A 176 -1.21 -0.44 16.09
CA GLN A 176 -2.46 -0.60 16.85
C GLN A 176 -3.46 0.52 16.56
N ASP A 177 -3.00 1.77 16.46
CA ASP A 177 -3.84 2.93 16.16
C ASP A 177 -4.50 2.81 14.78
N LEU A 178 -3.76 2.38 13.77
CA LEU A 178 -4.29 2.18 12.41
C LEU A 178 -5.26 1.00 12.36
N LYS A 179 -4.89 -0.14 12.96
CA LYS A 179 -5.75 -1.35 13.01
C LYS A 179 -7.06 -1.10 13.72
N ASN A 180 -7.05 -0.40 14.85
CA ASN A 180 -8.26 -0.05 15.60
C ASN A 180 -9.21 0.85 14.81
N ARG A 181 -8.69 1.58 13.81
CA ARG A 181 -9.46 2.45 12.90
C ARG A 181 -9.81 1.80 11.57
N GLY A 182 -9.33 0.58 11.32
CA GLY A 182 -9.47 -0.08 10.02
C GLY A 182 -8.80 0.68 8.87
N ILE A 183 -7.72 1.42 9.16
CA ILE A 183 -6.96 2.17 8.14
C ILE A 183 -5.90 1.23 7.56
N PRO A 184 -5.86 1.04 6.24
CA PRO A 184 -4.84 0.19 5.60
C PRO A 184 -3.42 0.69 5.86
N VAL A 185 -2.52 -0.25 6.10
CA VAL A 185 -1.11 -0.01 6.40
C VAL A 185 -0.23 -0.49 5.25
N PHE A 186 0.54 0.44 4.69
CA PHE A 186 1.48 0.22 3.59
C PHE A 186 2.91 0.33 4.09
N THR A 187 3.84 -0.28 3.37
CA THR A 187 5.28 0.04 3.42
C THR A 187 5.93 -0.31 2.08
N SER A 188 7.18 0.08 1.87
CA SER A 188 8.02 -0.49 0.83
C SER A 188 9.19 -1.23 1.44
N ASP A 189 9.70 -2.23 0.74
CA ASP A 189 10.84 -2.99 1.20
C ASP A 189 11.62 -3.59 0.02
N TYR A 190 12.88 -3.90 0.27
CA TYR A 190 13.73 -4.66 -0.64
C TYR A 190 14.05 -6.08 -0.12
N ALA A 191 13.58 -6.45 1.07
CA ALA A 191 13.78 -7.77 1.66
C ALA A 191 12.62 -8.16 2.57
N LEU A 192 12.60 -9.40 3.05
CA LEU A 192 11.71 -9.89 4.11
C LEU A 192 10.18 -9.77 3.90
N TYR A 193 9.70 -9.52 2.67
CA TYR A 193 8.27 -9.39 2.32
C TYR A 193 7.28 -10.32 3.02
N TRP A 194 7.63 -11.60 3.17
CA TRP A 194 6.80 -12.56 3.89
C TRP A 194 6.56 -12.16 5.34
N PHE A 195 7.62 -11.73 6.02
CA PHE A 195 7.60 -11.32 7.42
C PHE A 195 6.93 -9.97 7.61
N ASP A 196 7.04 -9.04 6.66
CA ASP A 196 6.30 -7.77 6.70
C ASP A 196 4.78 -8.01 6.67
N TYR A 197 4.30 -8.87 5.77
CA TYR A 197 2.88 -9.22 5.77
C TYR A 197 2.45 -9.93 7.06
N LEU A 198 3.31 -10.77 7.66
CA LEU A 198 3.07 -11.38 8.98
C LEU A 198 3.07 -10.35 10.11
N ALA A 199 3.91 -9.32 10.01
CA ALA A 199 3.94 -8.17 10.92
C ALA A 199 2.68 -7.30 10.79
N GLY A 200 1.93 -7.47 9.71
CA GLY A 200 0.55 -7.00 9.60
C GLY A 200 0.34 -5.82 8.66
N TYR A 201 1.25 -5.59 7.72
CA TYR A 201 1.03 -4.70 6.58
C TYR A 201 -0.04 -5.25 5.64
N ASP A 202 -0.86 -4.38 5.06
CA ASP A 202 -1.94 -4.74 4.14
C ASP A 202 -1.45 -4.81 2.69
N ALA A 203 -0.50 -3.95 2.33
CA ALA A 203 0.18 -4.01 1.05
C ALA A 203 1.66 -3.59 1.17
N ILE A 204 2.53 -4.24 0.41
CA ILE A 204 3.95 -3.91 0.34
C ILE A 204 4.32 -3.50 -1.08
N PHE A 205 5.05 -2.40 -1.20
CA PHE A 205 5.67 -1.98 -2.45
C PHE A 205 7.07 -2.59 -2.58
N VAL A 206 7.28 -3.43 -3.59
CA VAL A 206 8.62 -3.94 -3.90
C VAL A 206 9.47 -2.82 -4.51
N GLU A 207 10.72 -2.70 -4.07
CA GLU A 207 11.58 -1.61 -4.49
C GLU A 207 12.46 -1.95 -5.69
N PHE A 208 12.31 -1.17 -6.75
CA PHE A 208 13.16 -1.25 -7.93
C PHE A 208 14.28 -0.22 -7.82
N GLY A 209 15.34 -0.60 -7.13
CA GLY A 209 16.52 0.22 -6.85
C GLY A 209 17.82 -0.56 -6.90
N TRP A 210 18.94 0.14 -6.68
CA TRP A 210 20.24 -0.44 -6.32
C TRP A 210 20.75 -1.61 -7.20
N ASN A 211 20.38 -1.64 -8.49
CA ASN A 211 20.65 -2.75 -9.42
C ASN A 211 20.12 -4.12 -8.96
N HIS A 212 19.11 -4.13 -8.10
CA HIS A 212 18.44 -5.35 -7.68
C HIS A 212 17.65 -5.99 -8.83
N SER A 213 17.48 -7.32 -8.78
CA SER A 213 16.75 -8.07 -9.80
C SER A 213 15.24 -7.86 -9.67
N ARG A 214 14.66 -6.98 -10.49
CA ARG A 214 13.21 -6.69 -10.48
C ARG A 214 12.35 -7.95 -10.52
N VAL A 215 12.69 -8.92 -11.38
CA VAL A 215 11.98 -10.21 -11.49
C VAL A 215 11.97 -10.96 -10.16
N GLN A 216 13.10 -10.96 -9.45
CA GLN A 216 13.20 -11.59 -8.13
C GLN A 216 12.35 -10.86 -7.10
N HIS A 217 12.42 -9.52 -7.04
CA HIS A 217 11.62 -8.72 -6.10
C HIS A 217 10.12 -8.90 -6.35
N ILE A 218 9.67 -8.82 -7.61
CA ILE A 218 8.28 -9.12 -7.99
C ILE A 218 7.89 -10.53 -7.57
N ALA A 219 8.73 -11.54 -7.87
CA ALA A 219 8.42 -12.93 -7.53
C ALA A 219 8.29 -13.15 -6.02
N LEU A 220 9.17 -12.54 -5.22
CA LEU A 220 9.15 -12.65 -3.77
C LEU A 220 7.98 -11.88 -3.15
N GLY A 221 7.79 -10.60 -3.53
CA GLY A 221 6.72 -9.75 -3.01
C GLY A 221 5.33 -10.27 -3.38
N ARG A 222 5.09 -10.54 -4.67
CA ARG A 222 3.83 -11.15 -5.13
C ARG A 222 3.61 -12.53 -4.54
N GLY A 223 4.66 -13.33 -4.42
CA GLY A 223 4.58 -14.67 -3.81
C GLY A 223 4.11 -14.61 -2.36
N ALA A 224 4.70 -13.70 -1.57
CA ALA A 224 4.30 -13.48 -0.18
C ALA A 224 2.86 -12.95 -0.06
N ALA A 225 2.49 -11.99 -0.91
CA ALA A 225 1.16 -11.39 -0.96
C ALA A 225 0.08 -12.44 -1.28
N ASN A 226 0.31 -13.24 -2.33
CA ASN A 226 -0.63 -14.29 -2.77
C ASN A 226 -0.88 -15.35 -1.69
N VAL A 227 0.14 -15.73 -0.92
CA VAL A 227 -0.03 -16.74 0.15
C VAL A 227 -0.79 -16.17 1.35
N GLN A 228 -0.75 -14.85 1.53
CA GLN A 228 -1.41 -14.17 2.64
C GLN A 228 -2.72 -13.50 2.24
N ASP A 229 -3.17 -13.68 0.99
CA ASP A 229 -4.38 -13.07 0.42
C ASP A 229 -4.39 -11.54 0.55
N LYS A 230 -3.27 -10.92 0.14
CA LYS A 230 -3.03 -9.47 0.27
C LYS A 230 -2.59 -8.84 -1.05
N ASP A 231 -2.75 -7.52 -1.11
CA ASP A 231 -2.32 -6.70 -2.24
C ASP A 231 -0.81 -6.42 -2.18
N TRP A 232 -0.22 -6.08 -3.32
CA TRP A 232 1.17 -5.65 -3.42
C TRP A 232 1.31 -4.64 -4.56
N GLY A 233 2.39 -3.87 -4.55
CA GLY A 233 2.73 -2.98 -5.66
C GLY A 233 4.24 -2.90 -5.86
N ALA A 234 4.68 -1.94 -6.67
CA ALA A 234 6.09 -1.66 -6.87
C ALA A 234 6.34 -0.16 -6.81
N ILE A 235 7.50 0.22 -6.26
CA ILE A 235 8.00 1.59 -6.27
C ILE A 235 9.37 1.61 -6.95
N ILE A 236 9.58 2.60 -7.82
CA ILE A 236 10.87 2.83 -8.46
C ILE A 236 11.64 3.82 -7.59
N VAL A 237 12.77 3.38 -7.06
CA VAL A 237 13.67 4.20 -6.24
C VAL A 237 14.95 4.51 -7.04
N TRP A 238 15.92 5.20 -6.43
CA TRP A 238 17.16 5.54 -7.14
C TRP A 238 17.93 4.27 -7.59
N THR A 239 18.35 4.28 -8.84
CA THR A 239 19.24 3.28 -9.46
C THR A 239 20.71 3.65 -9.28
N TYR A 240 21.02 4.95 -9.28
CA TYR A 240 22.38 5.49 -9.24
C TYR A 240 22.53 6.49 -8.10
N ASN A 241 23.73 6.59 -7.52
CA ASN A 241 24.06 7.62 -6.53
C ASN A 241 24.43 8.98 -7.16
N ASN A 242 24.38 9.08 -8.50
CA ASN A 242 24.66 10.28 -9.27
C ASN A 242 23.55 10.51 -10.32
N PRO A 243 23.33 11.76 -10.77
CA PRO A 243 22.39 12.04 -11.86
C PRO A 243 22.66 11.16 -13.09
N PRO A 244 21.62 10.63 -13.76
CA PRO A 244 20.20 10.97 -13.60
C PRO A 244 19.44 10.22 -12.48
N TYR A 245 20.09 9.62 -11.47
CA TYR A 245 19.54 8.89 -10.30
C TYR A 245 18.60 7.71 -10.62
N LEU A 246 17.63 7.88 -11.52
CA LEU A 246 16.70 6.87 -12.02
C LEU A 246 17.16 6.33 -13.38
N ALA A 247 16.65 5.15 -13.74
CA ALA A 247 16.73 4.62 -15.09
C ALA A 247 15.94 5.49 -16.10
N SER A 248 16.31 5.43 -17.38
CA SER A 248 15.57 6.13 -18.43
C SER A 248 14.15 5.58 -18.59
N GLY A 249 13.23 6.39 -19.13
CA GLY A 249 11.85 5.95 -19.39
C GLY A 249 11.76 4.70 -20.29
N THR A 250 12.67 4.55 -21.27
CA THR A 250 12.75 3.33 -22.11
C THR A 250 13.16 2.11 -21.30
N GLN A 251 14.08 2.26 -20.35
CA GLN A 251 14.48 1.15 -19.47
C GLN A 251 13.31 0.77 -18.55
N ILE A 252 12.62 1.76 -17.97
CA ILE A 252 11.44 1.53 -17.12
C ILE A 252 10.31 0.86 -17.90
N LEU A 253 10.11 1.17 -19.20
CA LEU A 253 9.05 0.58 -20.02
C LEU A 253 9.36 -0.86 -20.47
N GLN A 254 10.63 -1.26 -20.47
CA GLN A 254 11.05 -2.63 -20.80
C GLN A 254 10.93 -3.59 -19.62
N ASP A 255 10.60 -3.07 -18.44
CA ASP A 255 10.39 -3.79 -17.20
C ASP A 255 8.90 -4.20 -17.04
#